data_AF-A0A317CBD2-F1
#
_entry.id   AF-A0A317CBD2-F1
#
_cell.length_a   1.000
_cell.length_b   1.000
_cell.length_c   1.000
_cell.angle_alpha   90.00
_cell.angle_beta   90.00
_cell.angle_gamma   90.00
#
_symmetry.space_group_name_H-M   'P 1'
#
loop_
_entity.id
_entity.type
_entity.pdbx_description
1 polymer ?
#
loop_
_entity_poly.entity_id
_entity_poly.type
_entity_poly.pdbx_seq_one_letter_code
_entity_poly.pdbx_strand_id
1 'polypeptide(L)'
;MTYDSNCEKCPYYNQENLSVNQRTNRNSPPVEFENNNSDTLLVFQAPGNVEWRVGRAIQPTVEIGGTAGRRIELSWERVGKSRADFDIVNSVQCFPGNEGEGTRDLAPNGVAINSCAYRLKVILNTKEYRKIITFGGVANQMVNSLLEIDNEPQVVIQAKHPNGGTSKAELDTLW
;
A
#
# COMPACT_ATOMS: atom_id res chain seq x y z
N MET A 1 14.15 1.17 -5.30
CA MET A 1 14.03 1.93 -4.04
C MET A 1 14.68 1.16 -2.89
N THR A 2 15.90 1.52 -2.50
CA THR A 2 16.64 0.83 -1.43
C THR A 2 16.22 1.31 -0.03
N TYR A 3 16.76 0.69 1.01
CA TYR A 3 16.76 1.32 2.33
C TYR A 3 17.49 2.68 2.23
N ASP A 4 16.98 3.69 2.92
CA ASP A 4 17.56 5.03 3.04
C ASP A 4 17.84 5.34 4.52
N SER A 5 18.32 6.55 4.82
CA SER A 5 18.59 6.98 6.19
C SER A 5 17.37 6.93 7.12
N ASN A 6 16.15 7.03 6.59
CA ASN A 6 14.92 6.90 7.37
C ASN A 6 14.66 5.45 7.80
N CYS A 7 15.33 4.48 7.18
CA CYS A 7 15.17 3.07 7.51
C CYS A 7 16.09 2.59 8.63
N GLU A 8 17.17 3.29 8.97
CA GLU A 8 18.21 2.76 9.88
C GLU A 8 17.69 2.37 11.27
N LYS A 9 16.63 3.03 11.75
CA LYS A 9 15.96 2.72 13.03
C LYS A 9 14.61 2.02 12.86
N CYS A 10 14.24 1.70 11.63
CA CYS A 10 13.00 1.00 11.34
C CYS A 10 13.14 -0.47 11.77
N PRO A 11 12.18 -1.05 12.48
CA PRO A 11 12.24 -2.47 12.89
C PRO A 11 12.22 -3.44 11.69
N TYR A 12 11.94 -2.95 10.48
CA TYR A 12 11.94 -3.72 9.24
C TYR A 12 13.22 -3.54 8.43
N TYR A 13 14.17 -2.74 8.93
CA TYR A 13 15.49 -2.62 8.33
C TYR A 13 16.14 -3.99 8.24
N ASN A 14 16.77 -4.27 7.09
CA ASN A 14 17.39 -5.56 6.80
C ASN A 14 16.50 -6.79 7.03
N GLN A 15 15.17 -6.62 7.10
CA GLN A 15 14.21 -7.71 7.27
C GLN A 15 14.41 -8.47 8.59
N GLU A 16 14.91 -7.78 9.62
CA GLU A 16 15.24 -8.39 10.92
C GLU A 16 14.00 -8.95 11.63
N ASN A 17 12.82 -8.37 11.40
CA ASN A 17 11.54 -8.85 11.90
C ASN A 17 11.06 -10.16 11.25
N LEU A 18 11.65 -10.57 10.14
CA LEU A 18 11.19 -11.70 9.34
C LEU A 18 12.00 -12.96 9.62
N SER A 19 11.31 -14.10 9.66
CA SER A 19 11.94 -15.42 9.57
C SER A 19 12.64 -15.58 8.22
N VAL A 20 13.63 -16.47 8.14
CA VAL A 20 14.44 -16.70 6.93
C VAL A 20 13.58 -16.94 5.69
N ASN A 21 12.46 -17.67 5.82
CA ASN A 21 11.57 -18.00 4.70
C ASN A 21 10.66 -16.84 4.25
N GLN A 22 10.50 -15.81 5.08
CA GLN A 22 9.75 -14.60 4.74
C GLN A 22 10.63 -13.53 4.11
N ARG A 23 11.96 -13.66 4.22
CA ARG A 23 12.89 -12.69 3.65
C ARG A 23 12.90 -12.77 2.12
N THR A 24 13.01 -11.61 1.48
CA THR A 24 13.22 -11.47 0.05
C THR A 24 14.69 -11.24 -0.25
N ASN A 25 15.16 -11.77 -1.39
CA ASN A 25 16.51 -11.54 -1.91
C ASN A 25 16.55 -10.40 -2.94
N ARG A 26 15.49 -9.59 -3.05
CA ARG A 26 15.45 -8.43 -3.95
C ARG A 26 16.52 -7.41 -3.56
N ASN A 27 17.16 -6.83 -4.57
CA ASN A 27 18.20 -5.79 -4.39
C ASN A 27 17.65 -4.51 -3.73
N SER A 28 16.38 -4.17 -3.97
CA SER A 28 15.62 -3.24 -3.14
C SER A 28 14.46 -3.95 -2.45
N PRO A 29 14.61 -4.37 -1.19
CA PRO A 29 13.54 -5.02 -0.45
C PRO A 29 12.29 -4.13 -0.24
N PRO A 30 12.36 -2.83 0.12
CA PRO A 30 11.14 -2.03 0.21
C PRO A 30 10.31 -2.09 -1.07
N VAL A 31 9.00 -2.27 -0.95
CA VAL A 31 8.06 -2.24 -2.09
C VAL A 31 7.95 -0.81 -2.59
N GLU A 32 8.20 -0.64 -3.89
CA GLU A 32 8.39 0.66 -4.49
C GLU A 32 7.06 1.36 -4.77
N PHE A 33 7.15 2.69 -4.86
CA PHE A 33 6.10 3.53 -5.43
C PHE A 33 5.99 3.25 -6.93
N GLU A 34 4.78 2.96 -7.39
CA GLU A 34 4.47 2.84 -8.81
C GLU A 34 3.93 4.18 -9.32
N ASN A 35 4.77 4.92 -10.04
CA ASN A 35 4.40 6.18 -10.67
C ASN A 35 3.94 5.92 -12.11
N ASN A 36 2.62 5.91 -12.31
CA ASN A 36 2.02 5.77 -13.63
C ASN A 36 1.60 7.14 -14.20
N ASN A 37 2.03 8.23 -13.58
CA ASN A 37 1.67 9.59 -13.92
C ASN A 37 0.15 9.85 -13.86
N SER A 38 -0.55 9.25 -12.90
CA SER A 38 -1.99 9.44 -12.70
C SER A 38 -2.31 10.57 -11.71
N ASP A 39 -3.45 11.25 -11.89
CA ASP A 39 -3.99 12.21 -10.91
C ASP A 39 -4.66 11.51 -9.71
N THR A 40 -4.74 10.17 -9.71
CA THR A 40 -5.30 9.37 -8.61
C THR A 40 -4.23 8.52 -7.95
N LEU A 41 -4.06 8.66 -6.64
CA LEU A 41 -3.16 7.86 -5.81
C LEU A 41 -3.93 6.81 -5.02
N LEU A 42 -3.45 5.56 -5.07
CA LEU A 42 -3.92 4.48 -4.21
C LEU A 42 -2.89 4.22 -3.11
N VAL A 43 -3.33 4.31 -1.86
CA VAL A 43 -2.48 4.15 -0.68
C VAL A 43 -2.94 2.95 0.14
N PHE A 44 -2.12 1.91 0.17
CA PHE A 44 -2.35 0.70 0.95
C PHE A 44 -1.63 0.77 2.30
N GLN A 45 -1.97 -0.11 3.23
CA GLN A 45 -1.34 -0.14 4.54
C GLN A 45 0.11 -0.63 4.45
N ALA A 46 0.32 -1.86 4.01
CA ALA A 46 1.61 -2.53 3.92
C ALA A 46 1.52 -3.67 2.90
N PRO A 47 2.64 -4.11 2.28
CA PRO A 47 2.63 -5.29 1.42
C PRO A 47 2.37 -6.55 2.25
N GLY A 48 1.64 -7.52 1.69
CA GLY A 48 1.59 -8.89 2.19
C GLY A 48 2.79 -9.71 1.68
N ASN A 49 2.85 -10.99 2.05
CA ASN A 49 3.97 -11.87 1.67
C ASN A 49 4.16 -11.97 0.14
N VAL A 50 3.07 -11.99 -0.64
CA VAL A 50 3.16 -12.07 -2.11
C VAL A 50 3.70 -10.76 -2.69
N GLU A 51 3.12 -9.62 -2.32
CA GLU A 51 3.61 -8.30 -2.74
C GLU A 51 5.08 -8.11 -2.35
N TRP A 52 5.46 -8.61 -1.17
CA TRP A 52 6.83 -8.54 -0.65
C TRP A 52 7.83 -9.36 -1.46
N ARG A 53 7.43 -10.56 -1.90
CA ARG A 53 8.30 -11.41 -2.74
C ARG A 53 8.46 -10.81 -4.13
N VAL A 54 7.36 -10.36 -4.73
CA VAL A 54 7.34 -9.78 -6.09
C VAL A 54 7.97 -8.38 -6.12
N GLY A 55 7.80 -7.61 -5.05
CA GLY A 55 8.27 -6.22 -4.96
C GLY A 55 7.32 -5.19 -5.55
N ARG A 56 6.03 -5.53 -5.63
CA ARG A 56 5.01 -4.65 -6.22
C ARG A 56 3.73 -4.70 -5.39
N ALA A 57 3.21 -3.53 -5.04
CA ALA A 57 1.99 -3.40 -4.25
C ALA A 57 0.77 -3.98 -4.98
N ILE A 58 -0.16 -4.58 -4.26
CA ILE A 58 -1.37 -5.24 -4.78
C ILE A 58 -1.05 -6.26 -5.88
N GLN A 59 -0.99 -7.54 -5.52
CA GLN A 59 -0.91 -8.60 -6.52
C GLN A 59 -2.28 -9.25 -6.76
N PRO A 60 -2.75 -9.36 -8.02
CA PRO A 60 -3.97 -10.09 -8.35
C PRO A 60 -3.71 -11.59 -8.36
N THR A 61 -3.33 -12.16 -7.22
CA THR A 61 -3.16 -13.61 -7.10
C THR A 61 -4.50 -14.31 -7.02
N VAL A 62 -4.56 -15.52 -7.58
CA VAL A 62 -5.74 -16.38 -7.53
C VAL A 62 -5.55 -17.35 -6.37
N GLU A 63 -6.28 -17.11 -5.28
CA GLU A 63 -6.32 -17.98 -4.09
C GLU A 63 -7.76 -18.33 -3.73
N ILE A 64 -7.95 -19.47 -3.06
CA ILE A 64 -9.26 -19.91 -2.56
C ILE A 64 -9.77 -18.86 -1.56
N GLY A 65 -10.93 -18.26 -1.85
CA GLY A 65 -11.49 -17.15 -1.05
C GLY A 65 -11.26 -15.76 -1.64
N GLY A 66 -10.39 -15.63 -2.66
CA GLY A 66 -10.11 -14.39 -3.37
C GLY A 66 -9.19 -13.43 -2.60
N THR A 67 -8.25 -12.82 -3.32
CA THR A 67 -7.34 -11.82 -2.75
C THR A 67 -7.86 -10.41 -2.93
N ALA A 68 -7.40 -9.49 -2.06
CA ALA A 68 -7.74 -8.08 -2.19
C ALA A 68 -7.33 -7.54 -3.57
N GLY A 69 -6.16 -7.96 -4.07
CA GLY A 69 -5.68 -7.54 -5.39
C GLY A 69 -6.55 -8.02 -6.54
N ARG A 70 -6.97 -9.30 -6.54
CA ARG A 70 -7.85 -9.79 -7.62
C ARG A 70 -9.21 -9.11 -7.59
N ARG A 71 -9.72 -8.78 -6.39
CA ARG A 71 -11.01 -8.07 -6.26
C ARG A 71 -10.96 -6.64 -6.76
N ILE A 72 -9.85 -5.94 -6.51
CA ILE A 72 -9.59 -4.60 -7.05
C ILE A 72 -9.46 -4.66 -8.56
N GLU A 73 -8.66 -5.58 -9.09
CA GLU A 73 -8.47 -5.73 -10.54
C GLU A 73 -9.80 -6.02 -11.26
N LEU A 74 -10.60 -6.97 -10.76
CA LEU A 74 -11.93 -7.23 -11.29
C LEU A 74 -12.86 -6.01 -11.23
N SER A 75 -12.68 -5.14 -10.23
CA SER A 75 -13.45 -3.90 -10.11
C SER A 75 -13.04 -2.90 -11.19
N TRP A 76 -11.73 -2.73 -11.40
CA TRP A 76 -11.21 -1.92 -12.50
C TRP A 76 -11.70 -2.42 -13.85
N GLU A 77 -11.66 -3.73 -14.11
CA GLU A 77 -12.18 -4.34 -15.35
C GLU A 77 -13.65 -3.97 -15.58
N ARG A 78 -14.50 -4.00 -14.53
CA ARG A 78 -15.93 -3.67 -14.64
C ARG A 78 -16.21 -2.22 -14.98
N VAL A 79 -15.36 -1.30 -14.53
CA VAL A 79 -15.54 0.15 -14.75
C VAL A 79 -14.66 0.71 -15.88
N GLY A 80 -13.98 -0.16 -16.64
CA GLY A 80 -13.09 0.27 -17.73
C GLY A 80 -11.84 1.00 -17.25
N LYS A 81 -11.36 0.69 -16.04
CA LYS A 81 -10.08 1.16 -15.49
C LYS A 81 -9.04 0.05 -15.57
N SER A 82 -7.79 0.45 -15.38
CA SER A 82 -6.62 -0.41 -15.36
C SER A 82 -5.65 0.06 -14.29
N ARG A 83 -4.65 -0.76 -13.98
CA ARG A 83 -3.60 -0.39 -13.02
C ARG A 83 -2.84 0.89 -13.43
N ALA A 84 -2.69 1.12 -14.73
CA ALA A 84 -1.99 2.28 -15.28
C ALA A 84 -2.75 3.60 -15.05
N ASP A 85 -4.05 3.53 -14.72
CA ASP A 85 -4.85 4.70 -14.37
C ASP A 85 -4.58 5.21 -12.94
N PHE A 86 -3.64 4.61 -12.22
CA PHE A 86 -3.37 4.91 -10.81
C PHE A 86 -1.89 4.94 -10.49
N ASP A 87 -1.50 5.91 -9.67
CA ASP A 87 -0.27 5.84 -8.91
C ASP A 87 -0.51 4.95 -7.67
N ILE A 88 0.46 4.12 -7.27
CA ILE A 88 0.23 3.11 -6.22
C ILE A 88 1.38 3.06 -5.23
N VAL A 89 1.06 3.12 -3.94
CA VAL A 89 2.04 3.05 -2.84
C VAL A 89 1.50 2.30 -1.63
N ASN A 90 2.40 1.74 -0.82
CA ASN A 90 2.09 1.33 0.56
C ASN A 90 2.57 2.40 1.54
N SER A 91 1.77 2.68 2.56
CA SER A 91 2.10 3.61 3.65
C SER A 91 3.31 3.12 4.45
N VAL A 92 3.41 1.80 4.64
CA VAL A 92 4.61 1.11 5.10
C VAL A 92 5.10 0.21 3.99
N GLN A 93 6.32 0.44 3.51
CA GLN A 93 6.82 -0.22 2.29
C GLN A 93 7.42 -1.61 2.53
N CYS A 94 7.56 -2.04 3.78
CA CYS A 94 8.12 -3.35 4.13
C CYS A 94 7.06 -4.28 4.70
N PHE A 95 7.24 -5.59 4.49
CA PHE A 95 6.35 -6.60 5.02
C PHE A 95 6.46 -6.71 6.55
N PRO A 96 5.38 -6.50 7.31
CA PRO A 96 5.40 -6.63 8.76
C PRO A 96 5.68 -8.05 9.27
N GLY A 97 5.46 -9.06 8.42
CA GLY A 97 5.47 -10.47 8.79
C GLY A 97 4.07 -11.02 9.04
N ASN A 98 4.00 -12.33 9.32
CA ASN A 98 2.80 -13.03 9.75
C ASN A 98 3.16 -14.05 10.85
N GLU A 99 2.16 -14.55 11.59
CA GLU A 99 2.35 -15.50 12.69
C GLU A 99 2.70 -16.94 12.22
N GLY A 100 2.90 -17.13 10.92
CA GLY A 100 3.15 -18.42 10.29
C GLY A 100 2.69 -18.44 8.83
N GLU A 101 3.15 -19.42 8.05
CA GLU A 101 2.74 -19.56 6.66
C GLU A 101 1.22 -19.76 6.55
N GLY A 102 0.57 -19.00 5.66
CA GLY A 102 -0.90 -19.02 5.49
C GLY A 102 -1.68 -18.29 6.59
N THR A 103 -1.03 -17.66 7.56
CA THR A 103 -1.70 -16.82 8.57
C THR A 103 -1.90 -15.38 8.10
N ARG A 104 -2.72 -14.63 8.84
CA ARG A 104 -2.97 -13.22 8.55
C ARG A 104 -1.71 -12.39 8.76
N ASP A 105 -1.49 -11.44 7.86
CA ASP A 105 -0.41 -10.46 7.98
C ASP A 105 -0.57 -9.61 9.25
N LEU A 106 0.56 -9.35 9.91
CA LEU A 106 0.64 -8.50 11.09
C LEU A 106 0.38 -7.04 10.71
N ALA A 107 -0.18 -6.29 11.66
CA ALA A 107 -0.24 -4.85 11.53
C ALA A 107 1.18 -4.24 11.58
N PRO A 108 1.45 -3.16 10.82
CA PRO A 108 2.73 -2.49 10.87
C PRO A 108 3.00 -1.87 12.24
N ASN A 109 4.26 -1.91 12.66
CA ASN A 109 4.74 -1.32 13.90
C ASN A 109 4.73 0.22 13.83
N GLY A 110 4.41 0.90 14.95
CA GLY A 110 4.39 2.36 15.02
C GLY A 110 5.71 3.06 14.63
N VAL A 111 6.86 2.45 14.96
CA VAL A 111 8.18 2.96 14.54
C VAL A 111 8.35 2.85 13.02
N ALA A 112 7.88 1.76 12.41
CA ALA A 112 7.92 1.59 10.97
C ALA A 112 6.98 2.57 10.24
N ILE A 113 5.80 2.81 10.80
CA ILE A 113 4.85 3.84 10.35
C ILE A 113 5.54 5.21 10.31
N ASN A 114 6.15 5.62 11.43
CA ASN A 114 6.84 6.90 11.51
C ASN A 114 8.04 6.98 10.55
N SER A 115 8.79 5.90 10.40
CA SER A 115 9.94 5.82 9.48
C SER A 115 9.50 5.98 8.02
N CYS A 116 8.37 5.39 7.63
CA CYS A 116 7.85 5.50 6.27
C CYS A 116 7.06 6.79 6.00
N ALA A 117 6.61 7.50 7.04
CA ALA A 117 5.81 8.72 6.91
C ALA A 117 6.51 9.80 6.08
N TYR A 118 7.82 10.00 6.27
CA TYR A 118 8.58 10.98 5.47
C TYR A 118 8.54 10.66 3.97
N ARG A 119 8.72 9.39 3.60
CA ARG A 119 8.68 8.96 2.19
C ARG A 119 7.28 9.15 1.61
N LEU A 120 6.24 8.79 2.36
CA LEU A 120 4.87 9.03 1.93
C LEU A 120 4.59 10.53 1.75
N LYS A 121 5.10 11.38 2.65
CA LYS A 121 5.00 12.84 2.49
C LYS A 121 5.65 13.33 1.20
N VAL A 122 6.86 12.84 0.88
CA VAL A 122 7.53 13.18 -0.38
C VAL A 122 6.67 12.78 -1.57
N ILE A 123 6.10 11.57 -1.57
CA ILE A 123 5.22 11.07 -2.65
C ILE A 123 3.98 11.95 -2.80
N LEU A 124 3.29 12.24 -1.69
CA LEU A 124 2.12 13.12 -1.66
C LEU A 124 2.41 14.52 -2.21
N ASN A 125 3.66 14.98 -2.05
CA ASN A 125 4.12 16.29 -2.51
C ASN A 125 4.76 16.27 -3.92
N THR A 126 4.87 15.11 -4.58
CA THR A 126 5.45 15.05 -5.94
C THR A 126 4.59 15.75 -6.98
N LYS A 127 3.27 15.78 -6.76
CA LYS A 127 2.28 16.48 -7.59
C LYS A 127 0.98 16.62 -6.82
N GLU A 128 0.08 17.43 -7.36
CA GLU A 128 -1.26 17.61 -6.83
C GLU A 128 -2.19 16.47 -7.29
N TYR A 129 -2.35 15.46 -6.44
CA TYR A 129 -3.33 14.40 -6.68
C TYR A 129 -4.75 14.95 -6.54
N ARG A 130 -5.58 14.77 -7.57
CA ARG A 130 -7.01 15.12 -7.53
C ARG A 130 -7.79 14.22 -6.58
N LYS A 131 -7.39 12.95 -6.49
CA LYS A 131 -8.04 11.92 -5.67
C LYS A 131 -6.99 11.05 -4.98
N ILE A 132 -7.18 10.81 -3.69
CA ILE A 132 -6.37 9.85 -2.91
C ILE A 132 -7.31 8.83 -2.29
N ILE A 133 -7.13 7.55 -2.62
CA ILE A 133 -7.93 6.45 -2.08
C ILE A 133 -7.07 5.66 -1.12
N THR A 134 -7.47 5.61 0.15
CA THR A 134 -6.74 4.91 1.20
C THR A 134 -7.42 3.58 1.55
N PHE A 135 -6.64 2.52 1.69
CA PHE A 135 -7.13 1.18 2.06
C PHE A 135 -6.61 0.78 3.43
N GLY A 136 -7.49 0.84 4.43
CA GLY A 136 -7.18 0.52 5.83
C GLY A 136 -6.94 1.74 6.71
N GLY A 137 -7.07 1.54 8.03
CA GLY A 137 -7.02 2.63 9.02
C GLY A 137 -5.66 3.34 9.08
N VAL A 138 -4.57 2.58 9.03
CA VAL A 138 -3.20 3.13 9.08
C VAL A 138 -2.94 4.04 7.88
N ALA A 139 -3.29 3.58 6.66
CA ALA A 139 -3.11 4.38 5.45
C ALA A 139 -3.89 5.69 5.50
N ASN A 140 -5.15 5.62 5.93
CA ASN A 140 -5.98 6.81 6.10
C ASN A 140 -5.41 7.79 7.12
N GLN A 141 -5.00 7.30 8.30
CA GLN A 141 -4.42 8.13 9.35
C GLN A 141 -3.13 8.82 8.89
N MET A 142 -2.23 8.07 8.24
CA MET A 142 -0.98 8.62 7.74
C MET A 142 -1.21 9.69 6.68
N VAL A 143 -2.03 9.42 5.66
CA VAL A 143 -2.36 10.40 4.62
C VAL A 143 -2.94 11.67 5.25
N ASN A 144 -3.98 11.56 6.08
CA ASN A 144 -4.59 12.74 6.72
C ASN A 144 -3.62 13.52 7.62
N SER A 145 -2.67 12.86 8.27
CA SER A 145 -1.67 13.55 9.10
C SER A 145 -0.57 14.27 8.31
N LEU A 146 -0.39 13.90 7.03
CA LEU A 146 0.69 14.42 6.18
C LEU A 146 0.20 15.42 5.14
N LEU A 147 -1.09 15.40 4.81
CA LEU A 147 -1.68 16.40 3.94
C LEU A 147 -1.66 17.77 4.61
N GLU A 148 -1.04 18.74 3.94
CA GLU A 148 -1.07 20.13 4.35
C GLU A 148 -2.40 20.75 3.89
N ILE A 149 -3.09 21.45 4.80
CA ILE A 149 -4.47 21.96 4.62
C ILE A 149 -4.57 23.04 3.52
N ASP A 150 -3.43 23.54 3.01
CA ASP A 150 -3.36 24.74 2.18
C ASP A 150 -3.41 24.49 0.66
N ASN A 151 -3.54 23.24 0.19
CA ASN A 151 -3.67 22.93 -1.24
C ASN A 151 -5.14 22.67 -1.65
N GLU A 152 -5.45 22.87 -2.95
CA GLU A 152 -6.74 22.59 -3.60
C GLU A 152 -7.44 21.32 -3.05
N PRO A 153 -8.80 21.27 -3.03
CA PRO A 153 -9.52 20.23 -2.31
C PRO A 153 -9.21 18.83 -2.86
N GLN A 154 -8.27 18.15 -2.21
CA GLN A 154 -7.96 16.76 -2.49
C GLN A 154 -9.08 15.89 -1.92
N VAL A 155 -9.70 15.09 -2.78
CA VAL A 155 -10.72 14.14 -2.33
C VAL A 155 -10.02 12.92 -1.74
N VAL A 156 -9.99 12.83 -0.41
CA VAL A 156 -9.49 11.66 0.32
C VAL A 156 -10.65 10.69 0.60
N ILE A 157 -10.62 9.51 -0.02
CA ILE A 157 -11.63 8.47 0.16
C ILE A 157 -11.02 7.34 1.00
N GLN A 158 -11.57 7.13 2.20
CA GLN A 158 -11.25 5.93 2.97
C GLN A 158 -12.08 4.75 2.46
N ALA A 159 -11.43 3.83 1.74
CA ALA A 159 -12.06 2.60 1.29
C ALA A 159 -12.01 1.51 2.37
N LYS A 160 -13.10 0.75 2.49
CA LYS A 160 -13.09 -0.50 3.26
C LYS A 160 -12.13 -1.49 2.60
N HIS A 161 -11.37 -2.21 3.41
CA HIS A 161 -10.48 -3.26 2.90
C HIS A 161 -11.28 -4.24 2.04
N PRO A 162 -10.84 -4.60 0.81
CA PRO A 162 -11.65 -5.39 -0.11
C PRO A 162 -12.17 -6.68 0.54
N ASN A 163 -11.30 -7.41 1.26
CA ASN A 163 -11.66 -8.66 1.94
C ASN A 163 -12.49 -8.49 3.23
N GLY A 164 -12.84 -7.27 3.62
CA GLY A 164 -13.63 -6.93 4.82
C GLY A 164 -15.14 -6.84 4.59
N GLY A 165 -15.68 -7.54 3.59
CA GLY A 165 -17.12 -7.55 3.29
C GLY A 165 -17.61 -6.43 2.37
N THR A 166 -16.71 -5.69 1.71
CA THR A 166 -17.08 -4.69 0.70
C THR A 166 -17.83 -5.37 -0.45
N SER A 167 -18.93 -4.81 -0.93
CA SER A 167 -19.64 -5.31 -2.12
C SER A 167 -18.89 -4.94 -3.41
N LYS A 168 -19.24 -5.59 -4.52
CA LYS A 168 -18.69 -5.23 -5.85
C LYS A 168 -19.05 -3.80 -6.23
N ALA A 169 -20.30 -3.40 -6.00
CA ALA A 169 -20.79 -2.07 -6.31
C ALA A 169 -20.07 -0.99 -5.48
N GLU A 170 -19.88 -1.20 -4.18
CA GLU A 170 -19.11 -0.27 -3.34
C GLU A 170 -17.68 -0.08 -3.87
N LEU A 171 -16.98 -1.17 -4.26
CA LEU A 171 -15.65 -1.09 -4.86
C LEU A 171 -15.66 -0.33 -6.20
N ASP A 172 -16.65 -0.58 -7.06
CA ASP A 172 -16.76 0.03 -8.39
C ASP A 172 -16.94 1.56 -8.31
N THR A 173 -17.53 2.09 -7.24
CA THR A 173 -17.74 3.54 -7.05
C THR A 173 -16.51 4.31 -6.57
N LEU A 174 -15.41 3.63 -6.22
CA LEU A 174 -14.22 4.28 -5.67
C LEU A 174 -13.40 5.03 -6.74
N TRP A 175 -13.36 4.48 -7.95
CA TRP A 175 -12.41 4.85 -9.01
C TRP A 175 -12.76 6.18 -9.67
#